data_AF-A0A967JU64-F1
#
_entry.id   AF-A0A967JU64-F1
#
_cell.length_a   1.000
_cell.length_b   1.000
_cell.length_c   1.000
_cell.angle_alpha   90.00
_cell.angle_beta   90.00
_cell.angle_gamma   90.00
#
_symmetry.space_group_name_H-M   'P 1'
#
loop_
_entity.id
_entity.type
_entity.pdbx_description
1 polymer ?
#
loop_
_entity_poly.entity_id
_entity_poly.type
_entity_poly.pdbx_seq_one_letter_code
_entity_poly.pdbx_strand_id
1 'polypeptide(L)' 'MRLLPRRGRGRPPHPDVLTPAEWRVLEHVRDGRSNAEIAERLGLSLHT' A
#
# COMPACT_ATOMS: atom_id res chain seq x y z
N MET A 1 14.12 -18.66 -13.10
CA MET A 1 13.79 -18.75 -11.66
C MET A 1 14.38 -17.52 -10.97
N ARG A 2 13.57 -16.67 -10.33
CA ARG A 2 14.08 -15.50 -9.60
C ARG A 2 14.29 -15.89 -8.13
N LEU A 3 15.55 -15.96 -7.71
CA LEU A 3 15.92 -16.17 -6.31
C LEU A 3 15.65 -14.87 -5.54
N LEU A 4 14.69 -14.89 -4.60
CA LEU A 4 14.49 -13.77 -3.67
C LEU A 4 15.47 -13.93 -2.49
N PRO A 5 16.18 -12.85 -2.10
CA PRO A 5 17.25 -12.91 -1.09
C PRO A 5 16.74 -13.32 0.30
N ARG A 6 17.66 -13.87 1.11
CA ARG A 6 17.43 -14.44 2.45
C ARG A 6 16.68 -13.44 3.34
N ARG A 7 15.51 -13.86 3.81
CA ARG A 7 14.59 -13.10 4.69
C ARG A 7 15.31 -12.68 5.99
N GLY A 8 15.66 -11.40 6.09
CA GLY A 8 15.83 -10.75 7.39
C GLY A 8 14.50 -10.78 8.18
N ARG A 9 14.56 -10.49 9.47
CA ARG A 9 13.37 -10.46 10.35
C ARG A 9 12.31 -9.51 9.77
N GLY A 10 11.05 -9.96 9.67
CA GLY A 10 9.94 -9.17 9.14
C GLY A 10 8.90 -10.01 8.39
N ARG A 11 7.74 -9.42 8.08
CA ARG A 11 6.74 -10.07 7.20
C ARG A 11 7.35 -10.21 5.80
N PRO A 12 7.27 -11.39 5.17
CA PRO A 12 7.69 -11.54 3.78
C PRO A 12 7.04 -10.49 2.88
N PRO A 13 7.74 -10.00 1.84
CA PRO A 13 7.15 -9.09 0.87
C PRO A 13 5.89 -9.72 0.26
N HIS A 14 4.86 -8.89 0.04
CA HIS A 14 3.65 -9.32 -0.65
C HIS A 14 4.01 -9.80 -2.07
N PRO A 15 3.32 -10.83 -2.60
CA PRO A 15 3.64 -11.41 -3.91
C PRO A 15 3.31 -10.46 -5.08
N ASP A 16 2.45 -9.47 -4.84
CA ASP A 16 2.05 -8.45 -5.80
C ASP A 16 3.01 -7.26 -5.88
N VAL A 17 2.84 -6.45 -6.93
CA VAL A 17 3.56 -5.19 -7.14
C VAL A 17 3.28 -4.18 -6.02
N LEU A 18 2.06 -4.18 -5.49
CA LEU A 18 1.63 -3.35 -4.37
C LEU A 18 1.13 -4.22 -3.22
N THR A 19 1.30 -3.71 -2.01
CA THR A 19 0.68 -4.27 -0.80
C THR A 19 -0.84 -4.08 -0.83
N PRO A 20 -1.61 -4.87 -0.05
CA PRO A 20 -3.05 -4.67 0.07
C PRO A 20 -3.46 -3.28 0.59
N ALA A 21 -2.60 -2.58 1.32
CA ALA A 21 -2.87 -1.21 1.75
C ALA A 21 -2.69 -0.21 0.61
N GLU A 22 -1.60 -0.35 -0.16
CA GLU A 22 -1.32 0.50 -1.32
C GLU A 22 -2.36 0.33 -2.42
N TRP A 23 -2.90 -0.88 -2.63
CA TRP A 23 -4.01 -1.10 -3.57
C TRP A 23 -5.26 -0.31 -3.19
N ARG A 24 -5.63 -0.27 -1.90
CA ARG A 24 -6.77 0.52 -1.40
C ARG A 24 -6.59 2.02 -1.65
N VAL A 25 -5.36 2.52 -1.50
CA VAL A 25 -5.03 3.92 -1.83
C VAL A 25 -5.13 4.17 -3.33
N LEU A 26 -4.62 3.24 -4.16
CA LEU A 26 -4.60 3.39 -5.61
C LEU A 26 -6.01 3.47 -6.22
N GLU A 27 -6.98 2.73 -5.69
CA GLU A 27 -8.39 2.84 -6.09
C GLU A 27 -8.89 4.28 -5.97
N HIS A 28 -8.60 4.95 -4.86
CA HIS A 28 -9.01 6.33 -4.64
C HIS A 28 -8.22 7.34 -5.47
N VAL A 29 -6.94 7.10 -5.73
CA VAL A 29 -6.12 7.95 -6.61
C VAL A 29 -6.67 7.92 -8.04
N ARG A 30 -7.13 6.75 -8.52
CA ARG A 30 -7.75 6.62 -9.85
C ARG A 30 -9.06 7.40 -9.97
N ASP A 31 -9.79 7.56 -8.87
CA ASP A 31 -10.97 8.42 -8.80
C ASP A 31 -10.64 9.93 -8.73
N GLY A 32 -9.35 10.30 -8.70
CA GLY A 32 -8.90 11.69 -8.62
C GLY A 32 -8.99 12.33 -7.24
N ARG A 33 -9.06 11.52 -6.17
CA ARG A 33 -9.18 12.01 -4.79
C ARG A 33 -7.87 12.58 -4.27
N SER A 34 -7.98 13.60 -3.42
CA SER A 34 -6.84 14.16 -2.67
C SER A 34 -6.40 13.26 -1.51
N ASN A 35 -5.15 13.42 -1.06
CA ASN A 35 -4.62 12.66 0.08
C ASN A 35 -5.44 12.83 1.36
N ALA A 36 -6.02 14.02 1.58
CA ALA A 36 -6.89 14.28 2.73
C ALA A 36 -8.18 13.47 2.68
N GLU A 37 -8.85 13.42 1.54
CA GLU A 37 -10.08 12.63 1.36
C GLU A 37 -9.79 11.12 1.44
N ILE A 38 -8.63 10.68 0.97
CA ILE A 38 -8.18 9.29 1.09
C ILE A 38 -7.97 8.92 2.55
N ALA A 39 -7.26 9.76 3.30
CA ALA A 39 -7.00 9.55 4.72
C ALA A 39 -8.29 9.47 5.53
N GLU A 40 -9.23 10.40 5.30
CA GLU A 40 -10.55 10.40 5.95
C GLU A 40 -11.31 9.09 5.65
N ARG A 41 -11.35 8.66 4.39
CA ARG A 41 -12.08 7.45 3.97
C ARG A 41 -11.49 6.15 4.50
N LEU A 42 -10.16 6.08 4.60
CA LEU A 42 -9.45 4.90 5.09
C LEU A 42 -9.27 4.91 6.61
N GLY A 43 -9.71 5.96 7.31
CA GLY A 43 -9.52 6.10 8.76
C GLY A 43 -8.05 6.25 9.15
N LEU A 44 -7.26 6.94 8.32
CA LEU A 44 -5.83 7.16 8.48
C LEU A 44 -5.53 8.62 8.84
N SER A 45 -4.36 8.83 9.43
CA SER A 45 -3.78 10.17 9.53
C SER A 45 -3.16 10.57 8.19
N LEU A 46 -3.20 11.86 7.84
CA LEU A 46 -2.68 12.40 6.58
C LEU A 46 -1.18 12.08 6.32
N HIS A 47 -0.40 11.81 7.37
CA HIS A 47 1.05 11.60 7.31
C HIS A 47 1.47 10.15 7.63
N THR A 48 0.61 9.17 7.34
CA THR A 48 0.93 7.73 7.47
C THR A 48 1.66 7.24 6.23
#